data_AF-A0A533RWM5-F1
#
_entry.id   AF-A0A533RWM5-F1
#
_cell.length_a   1.000
_cell.length_b   1.000
_cell.length_c   1.000
_cell.angle_alpha   90.00
_cell.angle_beta   90.00
_cell.angle_gamma   90.00
#
_symmetry.space_group_name_H-M   'P 1'
#
loop_
_entity.id
_entity.type
_entity.pdbx_description
1 polymer ?
#
loop_
_entity_poly.entity_id
_entity_poly.type
_entity_poly.pdbx_seq_one_letter_code
_entity_poly.pdbx_strand_id
1 'polypeptide(L)'
;MLDIKFVRSNPEVVKEALQKRGAAVGLDKFLALEEERRQKIVGVEQLKNKRNTVSEEIGRLKKQGQHPEEMILEMRQVSQQIKDMDDELKQFEDKLSGTLMTIPN
;
A
#
# COMPACT_ATOMS: atom_id res chain seq x y z
N MET A 1 -18.43 14.28 1.12
CA MET A 1 -17.11 13.67 1.36
C MET A 1 -16.34 13.78 0.06
N LEU A 2 -15.16 14.41 0.07
CA LEU A 2 -14.33 14.55 -1.12
C LEU A 2 -13.96 13.16 -1.66
N ASP A 3 -14.09 12.98 -2.97
CA ASP A 3 -13.72 11.73 -3.62
C ASP A 3 -12.19 11.63 -3.66
N ILE A 4 -11.62 10.61 -2.99
CA ILE A 4 -10.18 10.31 -2.98
C ILE A 4 -9.61 10.27 -4.39
N LYS A 5 -10.34 9.68 -5.34
CA LYS A 5 -9.89 9.59 -6.74
C LYS A 5 -9.80 10.96 -7.37
N PHE A 6 -10.73 11.85 -7.05
CA PHE A 6 -10.74 13.21 -7.57
C PHE A 6 -9.59 14.05 -6.96
N VAL A 7 -9.40 13.97 -5.65
CA VAL A 7 -8.29 14.63 -4.93
C VAL A 7 -6.94 14.17 -5.48
N ARG A 8 -6.82 12.88 -5.78
CA ARG A 8 -5.62 12.29 -6.38
C ARG A 8 -5.38 12.73 -7.82
N SER A 9 -6.42 12.77 -8.65
CA SER A 9 -6.29 13.12 -10.07
C SER A 9 -6.12 14.63 -10.29
N ASN A 10 -6.66 15.45 -9.38
CA ASN A 10 -6.66 16.91 -9.51
C ASN A 10 -6.26 17.60 -8.18
N PRO A 11 -5.04 17.33 -7.65
CA PRO A 11 -4.62 17.87 -6.36
C PRO A 11 -4.59 19.40 -6.35
N GLU A 12 -4.14 20.03 -7.43
CA GLU A 12 -4.09 21.49 -7.58
C GLU A 12 -5.48 22.14 -7.52
N VAL A 13 -6.47 21.54 -8.21
CA VAL A 13 -7.85 22.04 -8.23
C VAL A 13 -8.46 21.96 -6.82
N VAL A 14 -8.22 20.85 -6.12
CA VAL A 14 -8.69 20.69 -4.73
C VAL A 14 -7.97 21.64 -3.79
N LYS A 15 -6.67 21.86 -3.98
CA LYS A 15 -5.87 22.80 -3.19
C LYS A 15 -6.39 24.23 -3.31
N GLU A 16 -6.67 24.68 -4.53
CA GLU A 16 -7.21 26.01 -4.77
C GLU A 16 -8.62 26.17 -4.18
N ALA A 17 -9.47 25.15 -4.31
CA ALA A 17 -10.81 25.14 -3.72
C ALA A 17 -10.76 25.18 -2.18
N LEU A 18 -9.82 24.46 -1.56
CA LEU A 18 -9.62 24.45 -0.11
C LEU A 18 -9.01 25.76 0.40
N GLN A 19 -8.11 26.38 -0.35
CA GLN A 19 -7.59 27.71 -0.03
C GLN A 19 -8.69 28.76 -0.03
N LYS A 20 -9.59 28.76 -1.03
CA LYS A 20 -10.75 29.66 -1.09
C LYS A 20 -11.69 29.50 0.12
N ARG A 21 -11.70 28.33 0.75
CA ARG A 21 -12.50 28.01 1.95
C ARG A 21 -11.73 28.17 3.28
N GLY A 22 -10.46 28.58 3.25
CA GLY A 22 -9.62 28.71 4.45
C GLY A 22 -9.21 27.37 5.08
N ALA A 23 -9.34 26.26 4.34
CA ALA A 23 -9.16 24.89 4.84
C ALA A 23 -8.03 24.13 4.13
N ALA A 24 -6.97 24.83 3.70
CA ALA A 24 -5.82 24.21 3.05
C ALA A 24 -5.03 23.26 3.97
N VAL A 25 -5.26 23.33 5.28
CA VAL A 25 -4.55 22.57 6.31
C VAL A 25 -5.09 21.13 6.37
N GLY A 26 -4.59 20.25 5.50
CA GLY A 26 -4.94 18.83 5.53
C GLY A 26 -4.69 18.10 4.22
N LEU A 27 -4.75 18.82 3.09
CA LEU A 27 -4.56 18.23 1.77
C LEU A 27 -3.13 17.72 1.56
N ASP A 28 -2.10 18.49 1.92
CA ASP A 28 -0.71 18.05 1.72
C ASP A 28 -0.39 16.80 2.57
N LYS A 29 -0.95 16.71 3.80
CA LYS A 29 -0.83 15.51 4.65
C LYS A 29 -1.55 14.30 4.04
N PHE A 30 -2.74 14.52 3.48
CA PHE A 30 -3.49 13.49 2.79
C PHE A 30 -2.72 12.95 1.57
N LEU A 31 -2.16 13.84 0.75
CA LEU A 31 -1.38 13.47 -0.43
C LEU A 31 -0.12 12.67 -0.07
N ALA A 32 0.61 13.08 0.99
CA ALA A 32 1.76 12.34 1.48
C ALA A 32 1.39 10.93 1.98
N LEU A 33 0.34 10.81 2.79
CA LEU A 33 -0.13 9.51 3.28
C LEU A 33 -0.58 8.58 2.13
N GLU A 34 -1.23 9.12 1.10
CA GLU A 34 -1.64 8.32 -0.05
C GLU A 34 -0.47 7.97 -0.97
N GLU A 35 0.57 8.79 -1.02
CA GLU A 35 1.81 8.41 -1.69
C GLU A 35 2.50 7.24 -1.00
N GLU A 36 2.67 7.31 0.33
CA GLU A 36 3.22 6.20 1.12
C GLU A 36 2.39 4.92 0.97
N ARG A 37 1.06 5.02 1.04
CA ARG A 37 0.15 3.89 0.83
C ARG A 37 0.37 3.23 -0.53
N ARG A 38 0.50 4.01 -1.60
CA ARG A 38 0.76 3.46 -2.95
C ARG A 38 2.11 2.77 -3.04
N GLN A 39 3.16 3.35 -2.48
CA GLN A 39 4.48 2.71 -2.46
C GLN A 39 4.43 1.37 -1.73
N LYS A 40 3.73 1.30 -0.61
CA LYS A 40 3.53 0.05 0.15
C LYS A 40 2.72 -0.98 -0.63
N ILE A 41 1.65 -0.58 -1.31
CA ILE A 41 0.87 -1.49 -2.18
C ILE A 41 1.77 -2.12 -3.24
N VAL A 42 2.59 -1.30 -3.92
CA VAL A 42 3.52 -1.81 -4.94
C VAL A 42 4.52 -2.79 -4.32
N GLY A 43 5.07 -2.48 -3.15
CA GLY A 43 5.97 -3.38 -2.43
C GLY A 43 5.32 -4.72 -2.06
N VAL A 44 4.07 -4.69 -1.57
CA VAL A 44 3.30 -5.90 -1.26
C VAL A 44 3.07 -6.76 -2.50
N GLU A 45 2.67 -6.14 -3.62
CA GLU A 45 2.45 -6.86 -4.88
C GLU A 45 3.74 -7.50 -5.41
N GLN A 46 4.87 -6.80 -5.29
CA GLN A 46 6.19 -7.36 -5.64
C GLN A 46 6.54 -8.57 -4.77
N LEU A 47 6.31 -8.50 -3.45
CA LEU A 47 6.56 -9.62 -2.53
C LEU A 47 5.63 -10.80 -2.80
N LYS A 48 4.34 -10.55 -3.09
CA LYS A 48 3.38 -11.58 -3.49
C LYS A 48 3.82 -12.27 -4.78
N ASN A 49 4.28 -11.50 -5.76
CA ASN A 49 4.81 -12.04 -7.01
C ASN A 49 6.05 -12.92 -6.74
N LYS A 50 7.05 -12.40 -6.01
CA LYS A 50 8.25 -13.15 -5.61
C LYS A 50 7.89 -14.46 -4.90
N ARG A 51 6.96 -14.41 -3.95
CA ARG A 51 6.48 -15.60 -3.22
C ARG A 51 5.92 -16.65 -4.16
N ASN A 52 5.08 -16.25 -5.11
CA ASN A 52 4.45 -17.17 -6.05
C ASN A 52 5.51 -17.82 -6.97
N THR A 53 6.41 -17.02 -7.55
CA THR A 53 7.49 -17.51 -8.43
C THR A 53 8.40 -18.50 -7.70
N VAL A 54 8.85 -18.16 -6.50
CA VAL A 54 9.73 -19.06 -5.72
C VAL A 54 8.97 -20.30 -5.24
N SER A 55 7.67 -20.19 -4.93
CA SER A 55 6.86 -21.36 -4.55
C SER A 55 6.73 -22.36 -5.69
N GLU A 56 6.57 -21.89 -6.93
CA GLU A 56 6.58 -22.74 -8.13
C GLU A 56 7.93 -23.42 -8.32
N GLU A 57 9.03 -22.67 -8.12
CA GLU A 57 10.40 -23.20 -8.20
C GLU A 57 10.66 -24.27 -7.13
N ILE A 58 10.25 -24.04 -5.88
CA ILE A 58 10.31 -25.02 -4.79
C ILE A 58 9.55 -26.30 -5.18
N GLY A 59 8.37 -26.17 -5.77
CA GLY A 59 7.58 -27.31 -6.24
C GLY A 59 8.30 -28.12 -7.32
N ARG A 60 8.98 -27.44 -8.25
CA ARG A 60 9.80 -28.08 -9.29
C ARG A 60 11.02 -28.79 -8.70
N LEU A 61 11.75 -28.14 -7.79
CA LEU A 61 12.94 -28.71 -7.15
C LEU A 61 12.58 -29.96 -6.31
N LYS A 62 11.47 -29.93 -5.57
CA LYS A 62 10.96 -31.11 -4.85
C LYS A 62 10.65 -32.28 -5.79
N LYS A 63 10.04 -32.02 -6.95
CA LYS A 63 9.80 -33.06 -7.98
C LYS A 63 11.10 -33.64 -8.56
N GLN A 64 12.18 -32.87 -8.55
CA GLN A 64 13.51 -33.31 -8.97
C GLN A 64 14.29 -34.04 -7.86
N GLY A 65 13.67 -34.28 -6.69
CA GLY A 65 14.31 -34.95 -5.55
C GLY A 65 15.23 -34.04 -4.74
N GLN A 66 15.17 -32.72 -4.94
CA GLN A 66 15.92 -31.74 -4.14
C GLN A 66 15.11 -31.26 -2.93
N HIS A 67 15.81 -30.83 -1.88
CA HIS A 67 15.24 -30.32 -0.65
C HIS A 67 15.58 -28.83 -0.47
N PRO A 68 14.81 -27.89 -1.06
CA PRO A 68 15.10 -26.46 -1.00
C PRO A 68 14.63 -25.84 0.33
N GLU A 69 15.19 -26.29 1.45
CA GLU A 69 14.80 -25.85 2.79
C GLU A 69 15.03 -24.34 3.02
N GLU A 70 16.13 -23.80 2.49
CA GLU A 70 16.44 -22.37 2.59
C GLU A 70 15.40 -21.50 1.88
N MET A 71 14.97 -21.89 0.67
CA MET A 71 13.93 -21.18 -0.06
C MET A 71 12.58 -21.23 0.67
N ILE A 72 12.26 -22.37 1.29
CA ILE A 72 11.04 -22.51 2.10
C ILE A 72 11.08 -21.56 3.31
N LEU A 73 12.23 -21.44 3.97
CA LEU A 73 12.41 -20.54 5.10
C LEU A 73 12.28 -19.07 4.66
N GLU A 74 12.92 -18.69 3.55
CA GLU A 74 12.81 -17.34 2.98
C GLU A 74 11.34 -17.01 2.64
N MET A 75 10.59 -17.96 2.06
CA MET A 75 9.19 -17.73 1.70
C MET A 75 8.26 -17.60 2.91
N ARG A 76 8.61 -18.20 4.05
CA ARG A 76 7.91 -17.94 5.32
C ARG A 76 8.14 -16.52 5.80
N GLN A 77 9.37 -16.02 5.71
CA GLN A 77 9.70 -14.63 6.07
C GLN A 77 8.98 -13.63 5.16
N VAL A 78 9.00 -13.87 3.85
CA VAL A 78 8.26 -13.05 2.87
C VAL A 78 6.75 -13.06 3.17
N SER A 79 6.19 -14.20 3.56
CA SER A 79 4.77 -14.29 3.92
C SER A 79 4.43 -13.49 5.17
N GLN A 80 5.32 -13.45 6.16
CA GLN A 80 5.16 -12.60 7.34
C GLN A 80 5.26 -11.12 6.97
N GLN A 81 6.25 -10.73 6.16
CA GLN A 81 6.40 -9.36 5.67
C GLN A 81 5.17 -8.87 4.91
N ILE A 82 4.60 -9.71 4.04
CA ILE A 82 3.35 -9.38 3.33
C ILE A 82 2.23 -9.08 4.33
N LYS A 83 2.10 -9.90 5.38
CA LYS A 83 1.07 -9.73 6.40
C LYS A 83 1.25 -8.42 7.17
N ASP A 84 2.48 -8.14 7.61
CA ASP A 84 2.80 -6.92 8.35
C ASP A 84 2.51 -5.67 7.50
N MET A 85 2.88 -5.71 6.22
CA MET A 85 2.60 -4.61 5.28
C MET A 85 1.10 -4.46 4.97
N ASP A 86 0.35 -5.56 4.85
CA ASP A 86 -1.11 -5.52 4.67
C ASP A 86 -1.80 -4.90 5.89
N ASP A 87 -1.32 -5.19 7.10
CA ASP A 87 -1.84 -4.58 8.34
C ASP A 87 -1.48 -3.09 8.45
N GLU A 88 -0.27 -2.70 8.04
CA GLU A 88 0.09 -1.28 7.91
C GLU A 88 -0.80 -0.57 6.89
N LEU A 89 -1.06 -1.17 5.72
CA LEU A 89 -1.92 -0.58 4.69
C LEU A 89 -3.34 -0.28 5.22
N LYS A 90 -3.90 -1.14 6.06
CA LYS A 90 -5.18 -0.86 6.73
C LYS A 90 -5.10 0.37 7.64
N GLN A 91 -4.02 0.50 8.41
CA GLN A 91 -3.82 1.69 9.23
C GLN A 91 -3.69 2.97 8.39
N PHE A 92 -3.08 2.89 7.21
CA PHE A 92 -3.05 4.01 6.26
C PHE A 92 -4.44 4.37 5.75
N GLU A 93 -5.28 3.38 5.43
CA GLU A 93 -6.66 3.63 5.01
C GLU A 93 -7.48 4.33 6.10
N ASP A 94 -7.35 3.90 7.36
CA ASP A 94 -8.03 4.54 8.49
C ASP A 94 -7.55 5.99 8.68
N LYS A 95 -6.24 6.24 8.58
CA LYS A 95 -5.66 7.60 8.66
C LYS A 95 -6.14 8.49 7.51
N LEU A 96 -6.20 7.95 6.29
CA LEU A 96 -6.69 8.67 5.12
C LEU A 96 -8.18 9.02 5.25
N SER A 97 -9.00 8.07 5.69
CA SER A 97 -10.42 8.26 5.97
C SER A 97 -10.65 9.33 7.03
N GLY A 98 -9.91 9.28 8.14
CA GLY A 98 -9.96 10.30 9.19
C GLY A 98 -9.54 11.69 8.68
N THR A 99 -8.51 11.77 7.85
CA THR A 99 -8.07 13.05 7.27
C THR A 99 -9.14 13.62 6.33
N LEU A 100 -9.77 12.80 5.49
CA LEU A 100 -10.87 13.22 4.60
C LEU A 100 -12.09 13.76 5.36
N MET A 101 -12.39 13.20 6.53
CA MET A 101 -13.50 13.71 7.37
C MET A 101 -13.25 15.14 7.87
N THR A 102 -11.98 15.54 8.00
CA THR A 102 -11.62 16.91 8.42
C THR A 102 -11.68 17.92 7.27
N ILE A 103 -11.72 17.45 6.02
CA ILE A 103 -11.71 18.34 4.86
C ILE A 103 -13.16 18.73 4.50
N PRO A 104 -13.51 20.04 4.56
CA PRO A 104 -14.85 20.50 4.24
C PRO A 104 -15.16 20.31 2.75
N ASN A 105 -16.42 19.91 2.49
CA ASN A 105 -16.95 19.59 1.16
C ASN A 105 -17.12 20.82 0.28
#